data_AF-V5GEV6-F1
#
_entry.id   AF-V5GEV6-F1
#
_cell.length_a   1.000
_cell.length_b   1.000
_cell.length_c   1.000
_cell.angle_alpha   90.00
_cell.angle_beta   90.00
_cell.angle_gamma   90.00
#
_symmetry.space_group_name_H-M   'P 1'
#
loop_
_entity.id
_entity.type
_entity.pdbx_description
1 polymer ?
#
loop_
_entity_poly.entity_id
_entity_poly.type
_entity_poly.pdbx_seq_one_letter_code
_entity_poly.pdbx_strand_id
1 'polypeptide(L)'
;MMTFTGNIFLDLFGFITSLLVVIFAYYKWTYQYWERQNVPYLEPTIPFGNFSNHLNINISLSDTVRRMYDKARAKGWKFCGIYEMARPSIMIVDLDLAKHVMTKDFGHFVDRKPYVNDKDDPLGSHLFSIGGKKWRNLRYKVTPTFTS
;
A
#
# COMPACT_ATOMS: atom_id res chain seq x y z
N MET A 1 11.07 -31.70 26.22
CA MET A 1 10.96 -31.01 24.91
C MET A 1 12.29 -31.21 24.21
N MET A 2 12.33 -31.97 23.11
CA MET A 2 13.59 -32.38 22.45
C MET A 2 14.08 -31.22 21.58
N THR A 3 15.21 -30.61 21.93
CA THR A 3 15.86 -29.51 21.21
C THR A 3 16.75 -30.06 20.10
N PHE A 4 16.83 -29.39 18.96
CA PHE A 4 17.53 -29.85 17.75
C PHE A 4 19.05 -29.92 17.95
N THR A 5 19.60 -28.97 18.72
CA THR A 5 21.03 -28.92 19.09
C THR A 5 21.32 -29.28 20.55
N GLY A 6 20.30 -29.64 21.33
CA GLY A 6 20.41 -29.80 22.79
C GLY A 6 20.41 -28.47 23.56
N ASN A 7 20.50 -27.31 22.89
CA ASN A 7 20.50 -25.99 23.50
C ASN A 7 19.39 -25.11 22.92
N ILE A 8 18.39 -24.79 23.75
CA ILE A 8 17.22 -24.01 23.33
C ILE A 8 17.58 -22.60 22.82
N PHE A 9 18.66 -21.98 23.32
CA PHE A 9 19.09 -20.66 22.86
C PHE A 9 19.65 -20.72 21.43
N LEU A 10 20.40 -21.77 21.10
CA LEU A 10 20.93 -21.97 19.75
C LEU A 10 19.81 -22.28 18.76
N ASP A 11 18.85 -23.11 19.15
CA ASP A 11 17.69 -23.43 18.31
C ASP A 11 16.83 -22.18 18.05
N LEU A 12 16.55 -21.35 19.07
CA LEU A 12 15.83 -20.09 18.91
C LEU A 12 16.59 -19.10 18.03
N PHE A 13 17.92 -18.98 18.21
CA PHE A 13 18.75 -18.12 17.37
C PHE A 13 18.72 -18.58 15.90
N GLY A 14 18.83 -19.88 15.64
CA GLY A 14 18.70 -20.47 14.31
C GLY A 14 17.34 -20.19 13.68
N PHE A 15 16.26 -20.33 14.46
CA PHE A 15 14.91 -20.04 13.98
C PHE A 15 14.72 -18.55 13.64
N ILE A 16 15.15 -17.64 14.52
CA ILE A 16 15.05 -16.18 14.30
C ILE A 16 15.86 -15.77 13.07
N THR A 17 17.10 -16.25 12.94
CA THR A 17 17.95 -15.94 11.78
C THR A 17 17.35 -16.46 10.48
N SER A 18 16.84 -17.68 10.46
CA SER A 18 16.12 -18.24 9.30
C SER A 18 14.89 -17.39 8.95
N LEU A 19 14.10 -16.99 9.94
CA LEU A 19 12.92 -16.15 9.73
C LEU A 19 13.29 -14.79 9.14
N LEU A 20 14.36 -14.15 9.65
CA LEU A 20 14.85 -12.86 9.12
C LEU A 20 15.33 -12.99 7.67
N VAL A 21 16.01 -14.08 7.31
CA VAL A 21 16.45 -14.33 5.93
C VAL A 21 15.25 -14.49 5.00
N VAL A 22 14.23 -15.26 5.40
CA VAL A 22 13.01 -15.45 4.60
C VAL A 22 12.27 -14.12 4.40
N ILE A 23 12.12 -13.33 5.47
CA ILE A 23 11.48 -12.00 5.40
C ILE A 23 12.29 -11.09 4.47
N PHE A 24 13.60 -11.02 4.62
CA PHE A 24 14.47 -10.19 3.78
C PHE A 24 14.39 -10.59 2.30
N ALA A 25 14.42 -11.88 2.01
CA ALA A 25 14.27 -12.42 0.65
C ALA A 25 12.91 -12.07 0.05
N TYR A 26 11.83 -12.19 0.84
CA TYR A 26 10.48 -11.81 0.44
C TYR A 26 10.40 -10.32 0.05
N TYR A 27 10.94 -9.42 0.89
CA TYR A 27 10.97 -7.99 0.57
C TYR A 27 11.80 -7.69 -0.68
N LYS A 28 12.97 -8.32 -0.83
CA LYS A 28 13.81 -8.15 -2.03
C LYS A 28 13.08 -8.58 -3.31
N TRP A 29 12.42 -9.74 -3.29
CA TRP A 29 11.65 -10.24 -4.44
C TRP A 29 10.45 -9.34 -4.76
N THR A 30 9.78 -8.83 -3.72
CA THR A 30 8.65 -7.92 -3.85
C THR A 30 9.07 -6.59 -4.49
N TYR A 31 10.22 -6.03 -4.09
CA TYR A 31 10.71 -4.73 -4.57
C TYR A 31 11.17 -4.70 -6.02
N GLN A 32 11.30 -5.87 -6.64
CA GLN A 32 11.54 -6.04 -8.07
C GLN A 32 10.24 -6.06 -8.90
N TYR A 33 9.05 -5.94 -8.29
CA TYR A 33 7.78 -6.01 -9.02
C TYR A 33 7.69 -4.97 -10.14
N TRP A 34 7.91 -3.70 -9.85
CA TRP A 34 7.81 -2.63 -10.86
C TRP A 34 8.88 -2.71 -11.94
N GLU A 35 10.09 -3.15 -11.57
CA GLU A 35 11.15 -3.44 -12.52
C GLU A 35 10.72 -4.52 -13.51
N ARG A 36 10.17 -5.64 -13.02
CA ARG A 36 9.64 -6.72 -13.88
C ARG A 36 8.49 -6.27 -14.79
N GLN A 37 7.74 -5.25 -14.39
CA GLN A 37 6.64 -4.68 -15.19
C GLN A 37 7.08 -3.56 -16.14
N ASN A 38 8.39 -3.24 -16.19
CA ASN A 38 8.93 -2.11 -16.96
C ASN A 38 8.25 -0.77 -16.62
N VAL A 39 7.87 -0.57 -15.36
CA VAL A 39 7.25 0.67 -14.86
C VAL A 39 8.29 1.47 -14.08
N PRO A 40 8.46 2.78 -14.35
CA PRO A 40 9.36 3.61 -13.54
C PRO A 40 8.91 3.60 -12.08
N TYR A 41 9.83 3.42 -11.14
CA TYR A 41 9.51 3.36 -9.72
C TYR A 41 10.53 4.12 -8.86
N LEU A 42 10.09 4.51 -7.66
CA LEU A 42 11.00 5.05 -6.65
C LEU A 42 11.66 3.89 -5.91
N GLU A 43 12.97 3.96 -5.70
CA GLU A 43 13.71 2.91 -5.03
C GLU A 43 13.22 2.75 -3.57
N PRO A 44 12.76 1.54 -3.18
CA PRO A 44 12.24 1.29 -1.84
C PRO A 44 13.35 0.91 -0.85
N THR A 45 13.11 1.14 0.44
CA THR A 45 13.96 0.70 1.54
C THR A 45 13.26 -0.37 2.38
N ILE A 46 13.99 -1.42 2.75
CA ILE A 46 13.45 -2.50 3.60
C ILE A 46 13.35 -1.98 5.04
N PRO A 47 12.26 -2.26 5.78
CA PRO A 47 11.03 -2.97 5.36
C PRO A 47 9.87 -2.03 4.93
N PHE A 48 10.06 -0.72 4.95
CA PHE A 48 8.96 0.25 4.87
C PHE A 48 8.56 0.66 3.44
N GLY A 49 9.30 0.22 2.43
CA GLY A 49 9.05 0.58 1.04
C GLY A 49 9.52 1.99 0.76
N ASN A 50 8.67 2.82 0.15
CA ASN A 50 9.00 4.22 -0.10
C ASN A 50 8.53 5.17 1.01
N PHE A 51 7.83 4.63 2.00
CA PHE A 51 7.36 5.41 3.13
C PHE A 51 8.43 5.44 4.23
N SER A 52 8.54 6.58 4.91
CA SER A 52 9.41 6.71 6.08
C SER A 52 8.99 5.71 7.16
N ASN A 53 9.97 5.25 7.95
CA ASN A 53 9.70 4.46 9.14
C ASN A 53 8.58 5.12 9.96
N HIS A 54 7.46 4.41 10.16
CA HIS A 54 6.32 4.91 10.92
C HIS A 54 6.65 5.18 12.39
N LEU A 55 7.79 4.69 12.88
CA LEU A 55 8.34 4.98 14.21
C LEU A 55 8.99 6.37 14.28
N ASN A 56 9.30 7.01 13.14
CA ASN A 56 9.84 8.36 13.09
C ASN A 56 8.68 9.37 13.04
N ILE A 57 8.23 9.81 14.21
CA ILE A 57 7.08 10.71 14.42
C ILE A 57 7.29 12.09 13.77
N ASN A 58 8.54 12.44 13.42
CA ASN A 58 8.91 13.78 12.95
C ASN A 58 8.59 14.07 11.47
N ILE A 59 8.04 13.11 10.71
CA ILE A 59 7.67 13.33 9.29
C ILE A 59 6.22 12.92 9.07
N SER A 60 5.40 13.85 8.61
CA SER A 60 4.00 13.56 8.29
C SER A 60 3.88 12.66 7.05
N LEU A 61 2.83 11.85 6.99
CA LEU A 61 2.53 11.04 5.81
C LEU A 61 2.40 11.91 4.55
N SER A 62 1.77 13.07 4.68
CA SER A 62 1.59 14.04 3.60
C SER A 62 2.92 14.56 3.06
N ASP A 63 3.89 14.85 3.93
CA ASP A 63 5.23 15.29 3.51
C ASP A 63 5.98 14.17 2.78
N THR A 64 5.86 12.94 3.26
CA THR A 64 6.47 11.77 2.60
C THR A 64 5.88 11.58 1.19
N VAL A 65 4.56 11.64 1.05
CA VAL A 65 3.89 11.56 -0.26
C VAL A 65 4.29 12.72 -1.17
N ARG A 66 4.33 13.95 -0.64
CA ARG A 66 4.78 15.13 -1.39
C ARG A 66 6.21 14.96 -1.90
N ARG A 67 7.14 14.52 -1.06
CA ARG A 67 8.54 14.30 -1.47
C ARG A 67 8.65 13.25 -2.56
N MET A 68 7.87 12.17 -2.49
CA MET A 68 7.82 11.17 -3.56
C MET A 68 7.28 11.77 -4.86
N TYR A 69 6.16 12.51 -4.78
CA TYR A 69 5.55 13.19 -5.92
C TYR A 69 6.53 14.15 -6.58
N ASP A 70 7.19 15.01 -5.81
CA ASP A 70 8.16 15.99 -6.30
C ASP A 70 9.36 15.30 -6.98
N LYS A 71 9.86 14.20 -6.42
CA LYS A 71 10.92 13.38 -7.04
C LYS A 71 10.49 12.79 -8.39
N ALA A 72 9.29 12.22 -8.47
CA ALA A 72 8.77 11.65 -9.70
C ALA A 72 8.53 12.73 -10.77
N ARG A 73 7.99 13.88 -10.35
CA ARG A 73 7.77 15.04 -11.22
C ARG A 73 9.08 15.61 -11.75
N ALA A 74 10.12 15.73 -10.91
CA ALA A 74 11.44 16.19 -11.33
C ALA A 74 12.09 15.28 -12.37
N LYS A 75 11.76 13.98 -12.37
CA LYS A 75 12.18 12.99 -13.38
C LYS A 75 11.31 13.01 -14.64
N GLY A 76 10.30 13.88 -14.73
CA GLY A 76 9.37 13.94 -15.85
C GLY A 76 8.39 12.76 -15.93
N TRP A 77 8.23 12.00 -14.85
CA TRP A 77 7.36 10.83 -14.84
C TRP A 77 5.89 11.23 -14.63
N LYS A 78 4.99 10.69 -15.46
CA LYS A 78 3.53 10.88 -15.34
C LYS A 78 2.90 10.01 -14.26
N PHE A 79 3.52 8.89 -13.97
CA PHE A 79 3.19 7.99 -12.87
C PHE A 79 4.46 7.24 -12.48
N CYS A 80 4.49 6.71 -11.27
CA CYS A 80 5.55 5.79 -10.88
C CYS A 80 5.06 4.75 -9.87
N GLY A 81 5.71 3.61 -9.89
CA GLY A 81 5.59 2.59 -8.85
C GLY A 81 6.16 3.09 -7.52
N ILE A 82 5.46 2.79 -6.45
CA ILE A 82 5.89 2.93 -5.07
C ILE A 82 5.55 1.63 -4.32
N TYR A 83 6.07 1.49 -3.11
CA TYR A 83 5.82 0.38 -2.21
C TYR A 83 5.34 0.88 -0.86
N GLU A 84 4.17 0.41 -0.44
CA GLU A 84 3.65 0.54 0.92
C GLU A 84 4.01 -0.73 1.68
N MET A 85 5.10 -0.69 2.46
CA MET A 85 5.74 -1.90 2.99
C MET A 85 6.06 -2.90 1.88
N ALA A 86 5.39 -4.05 1.84
CA ALA A 86 5.54 -5.09 0.82
C ALA A 86 4.46 -5.03 -0.27
N ARG A 87 3.65 -3.97 -0.33
CA ARG A 87 2.58 -3.84 -1.33
C ARG A 87 3.02 -2.89 -2.45
N PRO A 88 3.12 -3.36 -3.71
CA PRO A 88 3.31 -2.46 -4.84
C PRO A 88 2.05 -1.61 -5.05
N SER A 89 2.24 -0.30 -5.23
CA SER A 89 1.19 0.69 -5.50
C SER A 89 1.64 1.65 -6.61
N ILE A 90 0.70 2.22 -7.36
CA ILE A 90 0.99 3.27 -8.35
C ILE A 90 0.69 4.64 -7.72
N MET A 91 1.62 5.56 -7.90
CA MET A 91 1.40 6.99 -7.65
C MET A 91 1.25 7.72 -8.98
N ILE A 92 0.09 8.35 -9.19
CA ILE A 92 -0.19 9.17 -10.36
C ILE A 92 0.33 10.59 -10.09
N VAL A 93 1.08 11.13 -11.05
CA VAL A 93 1.68 12.48 -10.97
C VAL A 93 1.01 13.43 -11.95
N ASP A 94 0.61 12.91 -13.12
CA ASP A 94 -0.04 13.67 -14.18
C ASP A 94 -1.53 13.91 -13.90
N LEU A 95 -1.97 15.16 -14.04
CA LEU A 95 -3.35 15.57 -13.74
C LEU A 95 -4.36 14.96 -14.71
N ASP A 96 -4.03 14.84 -15.99
CA ASP A 96 -4.95 14.32 -16.98
C ASP A 96 -5.13 12.80 -16.79
N LEU A 97 -4.05 12.10 -16.42
CA LEU A 97 -4.13 10.69 -16.02
C LEU A 97 -4.99 10.52 -14.76
N ALA A 98 -4.81 11.37 -13.74
CA ALA A 98 -5.62 11.32 -12.52
C ALA A 98 -7.11 11.55 -12.82
N LYS A 99 -7.43 12.55 -13.65
CA LYS A 99 -8.80 12.79 -14.12
C LYS A 99 -9.38 11.58 -14.84
N HIS A 100 -8.59 10.94 -15.71
CA HIS A 100 -9.04 9.77 -16.46
C HIS A 100 -9.43 8.63 -15.53
N VAL A 101 -8.56 8.28 -14.58
CA VAL A 101 -8.77 7.25 -13.57
C VAL A 101 -9.99 7.55 -12.69
N MET A 102 -10.17 8.82 -12.28
CA MET A 102 -11.26 9.22 -11.39
C MET A 102 -12.62 9.41 -12.08
N THR A 103 -12.66 9.47 -13.42
CA THR A 103 -13.90 9.75 -14.17
C THR A 103 -14.23 8.67 -15.18
N LYS A 104 -13.48 8.61 -16.29
CA LYS A 104 -13.71 7.70 -17.40
C LYS A 104 -13.53 6.24 -17.01
N ASP A 105 -12.43 5.95 -16.30
CA ASP A 105 -12.09 4.59 -15.90
C ASP A 105 -12.51 4.26 -14.46
N PHE A 106 -13.32 5.11 -13.83
CA PHE A 106 -13.72 4.93 -12.43
C PHE A 106 -14.30 3.55 -12.15
N GLY A 107 -14.98 2.93 -13.12
CA GLY A 107 -15.52 1.57 -13.02
C GLY A 107 -14.48 0.49 -12.73
N HIS A 108 -13.20 0.70 -13.07
CA HIS A 108 -12.09 -0.20 -12.76
C HIS A 108 -11.45 0.09 -11.39
N PHE A 109 -11.69 1.27 -10.82
CA PHE A 109 -11.03 1.79 -9.61
C PHE A 109 -12.03 2.14 -8.49
N VAL A 110 -13.12 1.37 -8.41
CA VAL A 110 -14.23 1.61 -7.45
C VAL A 110 -13.78 1.39 -6.01
N ASP A 111 -12.96 0.37 -5.78
CA ASP A 111 -12.61 -0.09 -4.43
C ASP A 111 -11.50 0.75 -3.82
N ARG A 112 -11.72 1.16 -2.57
CA ARG A 112 -10.75 1.91 -1.78
C ARG A 112 -10.00 0.95 -0.86
N LYS A 113 -8.74 1.27 -0.58
CA LYS A 113 -7.73 0.38 0.03
C LYS A 113 -8.07 -0.41 1.31
N PRO A 114 -8.91 0.03 2.27
CA PRO A 114 -8.98 -0.67 3.55
C PRO A 114 -9.70 -2.01 3.46
N TYR A 115 -9.18 -2.99 4.18
CA TYR A 115 -9.94 -4.20 4.53
C TYR A 115 -11.15 -3.78 5.38
N VAL A 116 -12.32 -4.30 5.05
CA VAL A 116 -13.55 -4.03 5.78
C VAL A 116 -14.07 -5.34 6.34
N ASN A 117 -14.25 -5.40 7.66
CA ASN A 117 -14.86 -6.54 8.34
C ASN A 117 -16.26 -6.19 8.85
N ASP A 118 -17.26 -6.34 7.98
CA ASP A 118 -18.65 -6.02 8.33
C ASP A 118 -19.21 -6.83 9.51
N LYS A 119 -18.63 -7.99 9.83
CA LYS A 119 -19.13 -8.87 10.89
C LYS A 119 -18.67 -8.45 12.27
N ASP A 120 -17.37 -8.20 12.40
CA ASP A 120 -16.75 -7.91 13.71
C ASP A 120 -16.53 -6.40 13.93
N ASP A 121 -16.53 -5.59 12.86
CA ASP A 121 -16.44 -4.12 12.92
C ASP A 121 -17.43 -3.44 11.95
N PRO A 122 -18.71 -3.31 12.35
CA PRO A 122 -19.73 -2.65 11.54
C PRO A 122 -19.49 -1.15 11.31
N LEU A 123 -18.74 -0.48 12.20
CA LEU A 123 -18.42 0.96 12.04
C LEU A 123 -17.34 1.17 10.97
N GLY A 124 -16.44 0.21 10.83
CA GLY A 124 -15.50 0.11 9.72
C GLY A 124 -16.18 0.06 8.35
N SER A 125 -17.46 -0.32 8.26
CA SER A 125 -18.23 -0.52 7.03
C SER A 125 -19.03 0.70 6.55
N HIS A 126 -18.39 1.86 6.50
CA HIS A 126 -18.99 3.11 6.04
C HIS A 126 -18.74 3.37 4.55
N LEU A 127 -19.40 4.40 3.99
CA LEU A 127 -19.39 4.71 2.54
C LEU A 127 -17.98 4.92 1.94
N PHE A 128 -16.99 5.31 2.74
CA PHE A 128 -15.63 5.58 2.27
C PHE A 128 -14.71 4.35 2.27
N SER A 129 -15.11 3.26 2.94
CA SER A 129 -14.31 2.04 3.09
C SER A 129 -14.88 0.86 2.31
N ILE A 130 -16.22 0.71 2.25
CA ILE A 130 -16.85 -0.39 1.51
C ILE A 130 -16.60 -0.28 0.01
N GLY A 131 -16.48 -1.42 -0.65
CA GLY A 131 -16.25 -1.54 -2.10
C GLY A 131 -17.44 -2.09 -2.89
N GLY A 132 -17.28 -2.09 -4.20
CA GLY A 132 -18.10 -2.81 -5.18
C GLY A 132 -19.59 -2.49 -5.12
N LYS A 133 -20.42 -3.55 -5.19
CA LYS A 133 -21.88 -3.43 -5.23
C LYS A 133 -22.45 -2.83 -3.93
N LYS A 134 -21.84 -3.13 -2.77
CA LYS A 134 -22.26 -2.58 -1.47
C LYS A 134 -22.08 -1.06 -1.45
N TRP A 135 -20.90 -0.59 -1.87
CA TRP A 135 -20.63 0.84 -2.06
C TRP A 135 -21.63 1.52 -2.99
N ARG A 136 -21.87 0.93 -4.17
CA ARG A 136 -22.80 1.49 -5.18
C ARG A 136 -24.21 1.63 -4.61
N ASN A 137 -24.69 0.61 -3.91
CA ASN A 137 -26.01 0.60 -3.30
C ASN A 137 -26.13 1.65 -2.19
N LEU A 138 -25.13 1.75 -1.30
CA LEU A 138 -25.14 2.72 -0.20
C LEU A 138 -25.08 4.15 -0.74
N ARG A 139 -24.20 4.41 -1.73
CA ARG A 139 -24.09 5.73 -2.38
C ARG A 139 -25.42 6.18 -2.98
N TYR A 140 -26.10 5.29 -3.70
CA TYR A 140 -27.40 5.60 -4.32
C TYR A 140 -28.46 5.99 -3.27
N LYS A 141 -28.47 5.31 -2.11
CA LYS A 141 -29.40 5.61 -1.02
C LYS A 141 -29.12 6.94 -0.31
N VAL A 142 -27.84 7.31 -0.18
CA VAL A 142 -27.40 8.47 0.61
C VAL A 142 -27.36 9.76 -0.23
N THR A 143 -27.16 9.66 -1.54
CA THR A 143 -27.04 10.82 -2.44
C THR A 143 -28.23 11.80 -2.37
N PRO A 144 -29.50 11.36 -2.28
CA PRO A 144 -30.65 12.28 -2.17
C PRO A 144 -30.65 13.17 -0.93
N THR A 145 -29.95 12.79 0.15
CA THR A 145 -29.86 13.61 1.37
C THR A 145 -28.99 14.86 1.18
N PHE A 146 -28.15 14.87 0.14
CA PHE A 146 -27.20 15.94 -0.14
C PHE A 146 -27.56 16.74 -1.40
N THR A 147 -28.79 16.64 -1.88
CA THR A 147 -29.32 17.49 -2.95
C THR A 147 -29.95 18.74 -2.34
N SER A 148 -29.61 19.93 -2.86
CA SER A 148 -30.21 21.21 -2.48
C SER A 148 -31.65 21.36 -2.96
#